data_AF-A0A060VWV4-F1
#
_entry.id   AF-A0A060VWV4-F1
#
_cell.length_a   1.000
_cell.length_b   1.000
_cell.length_c   1.000
_cell.angle_alpha   90.00
_cell.angle_beta   90.00
_cell.angle_gamma   90.00
#
_symmetry.space_group_name_H-M   'P 1'
#
loop_
_entity.id
_entity.type
_entity.pdbx_description
1 polymer ?
#
loop_
_entity_poly.entity_id
_entity_poly.type
_entity_poly.pdbx_seq_one_letter_code
_entity_poly.pdbx_strand_id
1 'polypeptide(L)' 'MEEMGRSVLQKKKVTDLDDIRMGFHMPPFSSVPHLHLHVIAPASQMSIRSLRNYGPQSYWFITVDKVLQQLRTQNQVK' A
#
# COMPACT_ATOMS: atom_id res chain seq x y z
N MET A 1 8.19 3.69 -7.90
CA MET A 1 8.12 2.71 -6.78
C MET A 1 7.18 1.56 -7.09
N GLU A 2 5.95 1.82 -7.55
CA GLU A 2 4.95 0.77 -7.85
C GLU A 2 5.46 -0.28 -8.84
N GLU A 3 6.05 0.13 -9.97
CA GLU A 3 6.61 -0.78 -10.98
C GLU A 3 7.68 -1.72 -10.40
N MET A 4 8.55 -1.20 -9.52
CA MET A 4 9.52 -2.01 -8.79
C MET A 4 8.83 -3.01 -7.86
N GLY A 5 7.77 -2.60 -7.16
CA GLY A 5 6.94 -3.49 -6.34
C GLY A 5 6.31 -4.62 -7.15
N ARG A 6 5.72 -4.31 -8.31
CA ARG A 6 5.17 -5.29 -9.25
C ARG A 6 6.24 -6.25 -9.75
N SER A 7 7.43 -5.74 -10.08
CA SER A 7 8.57 -6.56 -10.51
C SER A 7 9.03 -7.55 -9.42
N VAL A 8 9.02 -7.14 -8.15
CA VAL A 8 9.34 -8.02 -7.01
C VAL A 8 8.29 -9.12 -6.86
N LEU A 9 6.99 -8.78 -6.97
CA LEU A 9 5.90 -9.76 -6.90
C LEU A 9 6.01 -10.82 -8.01
N GLN A 10 6.28 -10.40 -9.24
CA GLN A 10 6.51 -11.30 -10.37
C GLN A 10 7.69 -12.25 -10.12
N LYS A 11 8.82 -11.72 -9.64
CA LYS A 11 10.00 -12.53 -9.28
C LYS A 11 9.70 -13.54 -8.17
N LYS A 12 8.76 -13.22 -7.28
CA LYS A 12 8.29 -14.10 -6.20
C LYS A 12 7.15 -15.04 -6.63
N LYS A 13 6.79 -15.06 -7.92
CA LYS A 13 5.72 -15.90 -8.50
C LYS A 13 4.35 -15.65 -7.85
N VAL A 14 4.09 -14.41 -7.41
CA VAL A 14 2.72 -14.00 -7.04
C VAL A 14 1.93 -13.82 -8.33
N THR A 15 0.93 -14.68 -8.54
CA THR A 15 0.14 -14.74 -9.77
C THR A 15 -1.19 -14.01 -9.66
N ASP A 16 -1.80 -14.00 -8.48
CA ASP A 16 -3.00 -13.24 -8.20
C ASP A 16 -2.63 -11.79 -7.91
N LEU A 17 -2.83 -10.91 -8.89
CA LEU A 17 -2.57 -9.49 -8.77
C LEU A 17 -3.76 -8.72 -8.16
N ASP A 18 -4.92 -9.36 -8.01
CA ASP A 18 -6.07 -8.77 -7.33
C ASP A 18 -5.94 -8.97 -5.82
N ASP A 19 -5.21 -9.99 -5.38
CA ASP A 19 -4.90 -10.26 -3.97
C ASP A 19 -3.59 -9.59 -3.48
N ILE A 20 -3.27 -8.42 -4.03
CA ILE A 20 -2.12 -7.62 -3.60
C ILE A 20 -2.58 -6.27 -3.06
N ARG A 21 -1.76 -5.68 -2.20
CA ARG A 21 -1.99 -4.33 -1.70
C ARG A 21 -0.71 -3.53 -1.69
N MET A 22 -0.73 -2.39 -2.37
CA MET A 22 0.37 -1.44 -2.42
C MET A 22 -0.05 -0.08 -1.91
N GLY A 23 0.76 0.52 -1.05
CA GLY A 23 0.43 1.81 -0.45
C GLY A 23 1.43 2.29 0.59
N PHE A 24 1.07 3.38 1.24
CA PHE A 24 1.90 4.13 2.17
C PHE A 24 1.20 4.29 3.51
N HIS A 25 1.98 4.44 4.59
CA HIS A 25 1.45 4.84 5.88
C HIS A 25 1.15 6.33 5.94
N MET A 26 0.06 6.69 6.61
CA MET A 26 -0.35 8.07 6.87
C MET A 26 -0.06 8.45 8.33
N PRO A 27 0.39 9.69 8.61
CA PRO A 27 0.56 10.19 9.98
C PRO A 27 -0.69 10.02 10.85
N PRO A 28 -0.55 9.89 12.19
CA PRO A 28 0.68 10.04 12.97
C PRO A 28 1.53 8.77 13.04
N PHE A 29 1.04 7.64 12.53
CA PHE A 29 1.75 6.37 12.60
C PHE A 29 2.57 6.14 11.33
N SER A 30 3.86 6.44 11.41
CA SER A 30 4.86 6.02 10.44
C SER A 30 5.90 5.15 11.14
N SER A 31 6.31 4.04 10.53
CA SER A 31 7.37 3.20 11.11
C SER A 31 8.75 3.85 10.98
N VAL A 32 8.94 4.66 9.93
CA VAL A 32 10.19 5.33 9.58
C VAL A 32 9.88 6.71 8.97
N PRO A 33 10.76 7.73 9.15
CA PRO A 33 10.50 9.10 8.71
C PRO A 33 10.89 9.34 7.24
N HIS A 34 10.52 8.44 6.33
CA HIS A 34 10.71 8.62 4.89
C HIS A 34 9.58 7.96 4.09
N LEU A 35 9.41 8.39 2.84
CA LEU A 35 8.42 7.80 1.94
C LEU A 35 8.80 6.34 1.65
N HIS A 36 7.99 5.41 2.13
CA HIS A 36 8.22 3.97 1.99
C HIS A 36 6.96 3.29 1.46
N LEU A 37 7.09 2.64 0.29
CA LEU A 37 6.02 1.85 -0.31
C LEU A 37 5.96 0.46 0.33
N HIS A 38 4.81 0.12 0.90
CA HIS A 38 4.48 -1.25 1.26
C HIS A 38 3.98 -2.01 0.04
N VAL A 39 4.47 -3.24 -0.14
CA VAL A 39 4.02 -4.19 -1.15
C VAL A 39 3.66 -5.48 -0.43
N ILE A 40 2.37 -5.79 -0.34
CA ILE A 40 1.83 -6.87 0.50
C ILE A 40 1.07 -7.87 -0.38
N ALA A 41 1.39 -9.16 -0.24
CA ALA A 41 0.68 -10.26 -0.85
C ALA A 41 0.87 -11.53 0.01
N PRO A 42 -0.12 -12.43 0.12
CA PRO A 42 -1.52 -12.21 -0.26
C PRO A 42 -2.24 -11.28 0.73
N ALA A 43 -3.02 -10.33 0.22
CA ALA A 43 -3.75 -9.38 1.05
C ALA A 43 -4.89 -10.06 1.85
N SER A 44 -5.49 -11.10 1.28
CA SER A 44 -6.56 -11.92 1.83
C SER A 44 -6.16 -12.68 3.10
N GLN A 45 -4.86 -12.98 3.26
CA GLN A 45 -4.32 -13.71 4.42
C GLN A 45 -3.76 -12.79 5.51
N MET A 46 -4.01 -11.48 5.42
CA MET A 46 -3.59 -10.56 6.47
C MET A 46 -4.30 -10.87 7.80
N SER A 47 -3.51 -10.99 8.87
CA SER A 47 -4.05 -11.06 10.24
C SER A 47 -4.89 -9.81 10.58
N ILE A 48 -5.77 -9.91 11.57
CA ILE A 48 -6.57 -8.78 12.08
C ILE A 48 -5.67 -7.58 12.45
N ARG A 49 -4.50 -7.84 13.06
CA ARG A 49 -3.51 -6.80 13.39
C ARG A 49 -2.97 -6.11 12.14
N SER A 50 -2.67 -6.87 11.10
CA SER A 50 -2.21 -6.34 9.81
C SER A 50 -3.31 -5.55 9.11
N LEU A 51 -4.55 -6.06 9.12
CA LEU A 51 -5.71 -5.37 8.52
C LEU A 51 -5.98 -4.01 9.16
N ARG A 52 -5.74 -3.85 10.47
CA ARG A 52 -5.85 -2.54 11.12
C ARG A 52 -4.83 -1.52 10.59
N ASN A 53 -3.63 -1.96 10.25
CA ASN A 53 -2.53 -1.10 9.82
C ASN A 53 -2.47 -0.89 8.30
N TYR A 54 -2.91 -1.86 7.52
CA TYR A 54 -2.75 -1.88 6.07
C TYR A 54 -4.06 -2.14 5.31
N GLY A 55 -5.11 -2.61 5.99
CA GLY A 55 -6.32 -3.10 5.35
C GLY A 55 -7.19 -2.00 4.71
N PRO A 56 -8.27 -2.39 4.01
CA PRO A 56 -9.18 -1.46 3.34
C PRO A 56 -9.82 -0.42 4.26
N GLN A 57 -10.07 -0.78 5.52
CA GLN A 57 -10.68 0.09 6.54
C GLN A 57 -9.64 0.83 7.40
N SER A 58 -8.35 0.73 7.07
CA SER A 58 -7.31 1.41 7.83
C SER A 58 -7.32 2.91 7.54
N TYR A 59 -7.43 3.72 8.60
CA TYR A 59 -7.24 5.18 8.53
C TYR A 59 -5.76 5.57 8.38
N TRP A 60 -4.84 4.63 8.59
CA TRP A 60 -3.39 4.86 8.64
C TRP A 60 -2.67 4.36 7.39
N PHE A 61 -3.42 4.00 6.35
CA PHE A 61 -2.89 3.46 5.12
C PHE A 61 -3.63 4.01 3.91
N ILE A 62 -2.87 4.45 2.91
CA ILE A 62 -3.40 4.97 1.66
C ILE A 62 -2.83 4.18 0.49
N THR A 63 -3.68 3.74 -0.43
CA THR A 63 -3.25 2.98 -1.61
C THR A 63 -2.55 3.88 -2.63
N VAL A 64 -1.66 3.28 -3.44
CA VAL A 64 -0.98 4.00 -4.53
C VAL A 64 -1.98 4.70 -5.45
N ASP A 65 -3.05 4.04 -5.84
CA ASP A 65 -4.08 4.61 -6.72
C ASP A 65 -4.74 5.86 -6.13
N LYS A 66 -5.07 5.81 -4.83
CA LYS A 66 -5.69 6.95 -4.14
C LYS A 66 -4.71 8.11 -3.99
N VAL A 67 -3.44 7.83 -3.71
CA VAL A 67 -2.37 8.86 -3.71
C VAL A 67 -2.28 9.53 -5.07
N LEU A 68 -2.17 8.75 -6.15
CA LEU A 68 -2.08 9.29 -7.52
C LEU A 68 -3.32 10.09 -7.89
N GLN A 69 -4.51 9.62 -7.50
CA GLN A 69 -5.76 10.35 -7.71
C GLN A 69 -5.76 11.71 -6.99
N GLN A 70 -5.39 11.74 -5.71
CA GLN A 70 -5.34 12.99 -4.93
C GLN A 70 -4.29 13.96 -5.49
N LEU A 71 -3.10 13.47 -5.86
CA LEU A 71 -2.07 14.30 -6.49
C LEU A 71 -2.55 14.91 -7.81
N ARG A 72 -3.22 14.12 -8.67
CA ARG A 72 -3.75 14.60 -9.96
C ARG A 72 -4.88 15.61 -9.81
N THR A 73 -5.71 15.49 -8.77
CA THR A 73 -6.93 16.30 -8.61
C THR A 73 -6.77 17.48 -7.65
N GLN A 74 -5.89 17.36 -6.67
CA GLN A 74 -5.74 18.33 -5.56
C GLN A 74 -4.32 18.86 -5.43
N ASN A 75 -3.34 18.31 -6.17
CA ASN A 75 -1.91 18.63 -6.06
C ASN A 75 -1.33 18.41 -4.64
N GLN A 76 -2.02 17.61 -3.82
CA GLN A 76 -1.59 17.22 -2.47
C GLN A 76 -2.26 15.90 -2.06
N VAL A 77 -1.66 15.19 -1.11
CA VAL A 77 -2.23 14.00 -0.46
C VAL A 77 -2.87 14.43 0.85
N LYS A 78 -4.09 13.97 1.12
CA LYS A 78 -4.85 14.23 2.36
C LYS A 78 -5.20 12.92 3.05
#